data_AF-A0A4S2P8X3-F1
#
_entry.id   AF-A0A4S2P8X3-F1
#
_cell.length_a   1.000
_cell.length_b   1.000
_cell.length_c   1.000
_cell.angle_alpha   90.00
_cell.angle_beta   90.00
_cell.angle_gamma   90.00
#
_symmetry.space_group_name_H-M   'P 1'
#
loop_
_entity.id
_entity.type
_entity.pdbx_description
1 polymer ?
#
loop_
_entity_poly.entity_id
_entity_poly.type
_entity_poly.pdbx_seq_one_letter_code
_entity_poly.pdbx_strand_id
1 'polypeptide(L)'
;MNEIHISIAYSFFAELFGKYVYDNFNTNSDNERQRAIEQVKKYWLLLDSEQREFIIKQATKQARYYDEFKELLDWIETRRNQHQPTPQPLNAFVELPVIDTNRK
;
A
#
# COMPACT_ATOMS: atom_id res chain seq x y z
N MET A 1 -13.70 4.83 -16.35
CA MET A 1 -13.05 5.91 -15.59
C MET A 1 -11.84 6.35 -16.39
N ASN A 2 -11.63 7.65 -16.56
CA ASN A 2 -10.38 8.16 -17.15
C ASN A 2 -9.32 8.15 -16.04
N GLU A 3 -8.23 7.42 -16.24
CA GLU A 3 -7.14 7.32 -15.27
C GLU A 3 -6.03 8.32 -15.61
N ILE A 4 -5.45 8.94 -14.58
CA ILE A 4 -4.28 9.79 -14.70
C ILE A 4 -3.13 9.09 -13.99
N HIS A 5 -2.07 8.78 -14.71
CA HIS A 5 -0.85 8.21 -14.15
C HIS A 5 0.09 9.32 -13.71
N ILE A 6 0.35 9.41 -12.41
CA ILE A 6 1.29 10.37 -11.82
C ILE A 6 2.41 9.63 -11.08
N SER A 7 3.63 10.12 -11.21
CA SER A 7 4.75 9.69 -10.37
C SER A 7 4.84 10.63 -9.17
N ILE A 8 4.76 10.10 -7.96
CA ILE A 8 4.84 10.86 -6.71
C ILE A 8 5.84 10.23 -5.75
N ALA A 9 6.46 11.05 -4.91
CA ALA A 9 7.31 10.55 -3.85
C ALA A 9 6.48 9.71 -2.87
N TYR A 10 7.02 8.57 -2.43
CA TYR A 10 6.33 7.68 -1.50
C TYR A 10 5.95 8.39 -0.19
N SER A 11 6.81 9.25 0.34
CA SER A 11 6.51 10.03 1.55
C SER A 11 5.26 10.90 1.38
N PHE A 12 5.13 11.56 0.23
CA PHE A 12 3.95 12.37 -0.08
C PHE A 12 2.70 11.51 -0.30
N PHE A 13 2.84 10.35 -0.96
CA PHE A 13 1.76 9.37 -1.07
C PHE A 13 1.29 8.92 0.32
N ALA A 14 2.20 8.55 1.21
CA ALA A 14 1.90 8.05 2.55
C ALA A 14 1.16 9.11 3.38
N GLU A 15 1.56 10.37 3.30
CA GLU A 15 0.86 11.48 3.95
C GLU A 15 -0.57 11.65 3.43
N LEU A 16 -0.74 11.74 2.10
CA LEU A 16 -2.05 11.89 1.47
C LEU A 16 -2.96 10.69 1.77
N PHE A 17 -2.40 9.49 1.69
CA PHE A 17 -3.13 8.26 1.89
C PHE A 17 -3.55 8.09 3.35
N GLY A 18 -2.66 8.38 4.30
CA GLY A 18 -2.98 8.39 5.73
C GLY A 18 -4.10 9.38 6.05
N LYS A 19 -4.04 10.59 5.49
CA LYS A 19 -5.13 11.59 5.64
C LYS A 19 -6.44 11.12 5.03
N TYR A 20 -6.39 10.57 3.80
CA TYR A 20 -7.56 10.02 3.13
C TYR A 20 -8.21 8.91 3.96
N VAL A 21 -7.43 7.96 4.49
CA VAL A 21 -7.93 6.89 5.36
C VAL A 21 -8.55 7.48 6.62
N TYR A 22 -7.87 8.42 7.29
CA TYR A 22 -8.40 9.04 8.51
C TYR A 22 -9.76 9.70 8.27
N ASP A 23 -9.86 10.57 7.27
CA ASP A 23 -11.09 11.32 7.01
C ASP A 23 -12.24 10.36 6.64
N ASN A 24 -12.00 9.38 5.77
CA ASN A 24 -13.03 8.46 5.30
C ASN A 24 -13.36 7.34 6.29
N PHE A 25 -12.47 6.96 7.21
CA PHE A 25 -12.83 5.99 8.26
C PHE A 25 -13.72 6.61 9.34
N ASN A 26 -13.60 7.93 9.56
CA ASN A 26 -14.36 8.65 10.59
C ASN A 26 -15.65 9.31 10.05
N THR A 27 -16.00 9.09 8.78
CA THR A 27 -17.25 9.59 8.20
C THR A 27 -18.47 8.75 8.60
N ASN A 28 -19.65 9.37 8.59
CA ASN A 28 -20.92 8.68 8.81
C ASN A 28 -21.45 7.99 7.53
N SER A 29 -20.82 8.25 6.38
CA SER A 29 -21.22 7.68 5.08
C SER A 29 -20.64 6.28 4.87
N ASP A 30 -21.51 5.26 4.85
CA ASP A 30 -21.11 3.87 4.56
C ASP A 30 -20.35 3.74 3.23
N ASN A 31 -20.85 4.39 2.18
CA ASN A 31 -20.19 4.41 0.87
C ASN A 31 -18.75 4.94 0.91
N GLU A 32 -18.47 5.97 1.72
CA GLU A 32 -17.13 6.53 1.86
C GLU A 32 -16.21 5.58 2.63
N ARG A 33 -16.73 4.94 3.69
CA ARG A 33 -16.00 3.92 4.46
C ARG A 33 -15.64 2.73 3.59
N GLN A 34 -16.61 2.19 2.83
CA GLN A 34 -16.38 1.07 1.91
C GLN A 34 -15.34 1.41 0.83
N ARG A 35 -15.43 2.60 0.22
CA ARG A 35 -14.42 3.06 -0.75
C ARG A 35 -13.03 3.14 -0.14
N ALA A 36 -12.92 3.65 1.09
CA ALA A 36 -11.63 3.72 1.77
C ALA A 36 -11.07 2.33 2.11
N ILE A 37 -11.93 1.40 2.56
CA ILE A 37 -11.56 0.00 2.79
C ILE A 37 -11.03 -0.65 1.50
N GLU A 38 -11.67 -0.40 0.35
CA GLU A 38 -11.19 -0.88 -0.94
C GLU A 38 -9.83 -0.30 -1.31
N GLN A 39 -9.59 1.00 -1.08
CA GLN A 39 -8.28 1.61 -1.32
C GLN A 39 -7.20 1.03 -0.40
N VAL A 40 -7.51 0.79 0.88
CA VAL A 40 -6.59 0.11 1.81
C VAL A 40 -6.22 -1.27 1.28
N LYS A 41 -7.20 -2.08 0.87
CA LYS A 41 -6.93 -3.41 0.30
C LYS A 41 -6.09 -3.34 -0.97
N LYS A 42 -6.36 -2.35 -1.85
CA LYS A 42 -5.64 -2.14 -3.11
C LYS A 42 -4.18 -1.77 -2.91
N TYR A 43 -3.90 -0.87 -1.96
CA TYR A 43 -2.55 -0.32 -1.77
C TYR A 43 -1.77 -0.96 -0.62
N TRP A 44 -2.36 -1.90 0.13
CA TRP A 44 -1.76 -2.55 1.30
C TRP A 44 -0.29 -2.96 1.14
N LEU A 45 0.04 -3.56 0.00
CA LEU A 45 1.39 -4.07 -0.25
C LEU A 45 2.44 -2.96 -0.44
N LEU A 46 2.02 -1.75 -0.83
CA LEU A 46 2.90 -0.58 -0.99
C LEU A 46 3.23 0.10 0.34
N LEU A 47 2.44 -0.16 1.38
CA LEU A 47 2.55 0.52 2.65
C LEU A 47 3.68 -0.06 3.48
N ASP A 48 4.50 0.83 4.05
CA ASP A 48 5.46 0.50 5.10
C ASP A 48 4.77 0.10 6.42
N SER A 49 5.58 -0.29 7.41
CA SER A 49 5.09 -0.70 8.72
C SER A 49 4.35 0.40 9.47
N GLU A 50 4.80 1.66 9.37
CA GLU A 50 4.18 2.79 10.09
C GLU A 50 2.77 3.07 9.55
N GLN A 51 2.61 3.10 8.23
CA GLN A 51 1.31 3.26 7.57
C GLN A 51 0.37 2.10 7.89
N ARG A 52 0.87 0.86 7.88
CA ARG A 52 0.06 -0.32 8.25
C ARG A 52 -0.42 -0.24 9.70
N GLU A 53 0.45 0.13 10.64
CA GLU A 53 0.08 0.31 12.04
C GLU A 53 -0.93 1.44 12.23
N PHE A 54 -0.75 2.55 11.52
CA PHE A 54 -1.71 3.65 11.52
C PHE A 54 -3.10 3.19 11.08
N ILE A 55 -3.19 2.47 9.96
CA ILE A 55 -4.46 1.96 9.42
C ILE A 55 -5.12 0.98 10.39
N ILE A 56 -4.35 0.03 10.95
CA ILE A 56 -4.86 -0.92 11.95
C ILE A 56 -5.45 -0.15 13.13
N LYS A 57 -4.74 0.87 13.64
CA LYS A 57 -5.21 1.70 14.75
C LYS A 57 -6.51 2.43 14.41
N GLN A 58 -6.67 2.97 13.20
CA GLN A 58 -7.93 3.61 12.80
C GLN A 58 -9.06 2.59 12.65
N ALA A 59 -8.81 1.45 11.98
CA ALA A 59 -9.79 0.38 11.81
C ALA A 59 -10.26 -0.18 13.16
N THR A 60 -9.36 -0.45 14.11
CA THR A 60 -9.70 -0.93 15.45
C THR A 60 -10.59 0.05 16.22
N LYS A 61 -10.42 1.36 16.04
CA LYS A 61 -11.32 2.35 16.65
C LYS A 61 -12.73 2.24 16.07
N GLN A 62 -12.84 2.10 14.75
CA GLN A 62 -14.12 2.10 14.05
C GLN A 62 -14.87 0.76 14.12
N ALA A 63 -14.15 -0.35 14.29
CA ALA A 63 -14.72 -1.69 14.48
C ALA A 63 -15.63 -1.83 15.71
N ARG A 64 -15.62 -0.84 16.62
CA ARG A 64 -16.57 -0.73 17.73
C ARG A 64 -17.98 -0.36 17.29
N TYR A 65 -18.09 0.33 16.15
CA TYR A 65 -19.33 0.93 15.67
C TYR A 65 -19.82 0.30 14.37
N TYR A 66 -18.90 -0.16 13.52
CA TYR A 66 -19.24 -0.67 12.19
C TYR A 66 -18.54 -2.00 11.89
N ASP A 67 -19.31 -2.98 11.40
CA ASP A 67 -18.87 -4.35 11.19
C ASP A 67 -17.88 -4.49 10.02
N GLU A 68 -17.96 -3.60 9.02
CA GLU A 68 -17.04 -3.60 7.89
C GLU A 68 -15.57 -3.40 8.31
N PHE A 69 -15.31 -2.75 9.44
CA PHE A 69 -13.96 -2.64 9.98
C PHE A 69 -13.50 -3.89 10.72
N LYS A 70 -14.42 -4.70 11.27
CA LYS A 70 -14.07 -6.03 11.79
C LYS A 70 -13.62 -6.92 10.64
N GLU A 71 -14.37 -6.91 9.54
CA GLU A 71 -14.01 -7.63 8.32
C GLU A 71 -12.68 -7.15 7.73
N LEU A 72 -12.42 -5.84 7.75
CA LEU A 72 -11.11 -5.30 7.35
C LEU A 72 -9.99 -5.82 8.25
N LEU A 73 -10.17 -5.84 9.57
CA LEU A 73 -9.15 -6.32 10.50
C LEU A 73 -8.86 -7.81 10.31
N ASP A 74 -9.89 -8.64 10.11
CA ASP A 74 -9.72 -10.06 9.79
C ASP A 74 -8.96 -10.24 8.47
N TRP A 75 -9.30 -9.44 7.45
CA TRP A 75 -8.57 -9.44 6.18
C TRP A 75 -7.10 -9.03 6.35
N ILE A 76 -6.81 -8.02 7.19
CA ILE A 76 -5.45 -7.57 7.48
C ILE A 76 -4.66 -8.66 8.20
N GLU A 77 -5.24 -9.33 9.18
CA GLU A 77 -4.53 -10.32 9.99
C GLU A 77 -3.98 -11.48 9.13
N THR A 78 -4.76 -11.92 8.15
CA THR A 78 -4.30 -12.94 7.18
C THR A 78 -3.20 -12.46 6.22
N ARG A 79 -2.93 -11.15 6.15
CA ARG A 79 -2.03 -10.49 5.18
C ARG A 79 -0.98 -9.60 5.82
N ARG A 80 -0.90 -9.58 7.15
CA ARG A 80 -0.01 -8.70 7.93
C ARG A 80 1.45 -8.87 7.52
N ASN A 81 1.85 -10.11 7.27
CA ASN A 81 3.22 -10.50 6.90
C ASN A 81 3.46 -10.56 5.39
N GLN A 82 2.50 -10.11 4.57
CA GLN A 82 2.70 -10.03 3.13
C GLN A 82 3.53 -8.79 2.81
N HIS A 83 4.68 -9.02 2.19
CA HIS A 83 5.53 -7.98 1.63
C HIS A 83 5.39 -8.00 0.11
N GLN A 84 5.58 -6.84 -0.53
CA GLN A 84 5.83 -6.87 -1.97
C GLN A 84 7.04 -7.78 -2.23
N PRO A 85 6.96 -8.70 -3.21
CA PRO A 85 8.16 -9.35 -3.69
C PRO A 85 9.13 -8.25 -4.11
N THR A 86 10.32 -8.25 -3.52
CA THR A 86 11.39 -7.32 -3.90
C THR A 86 11.54 -7.43 -5.42
N PRO A 87 11.41 -6.33 -6.19
CA PRO A 87 11.72 -6.37 -7.60
C PRO A 87 13.15 -6.88 -7.71
N GLN A 88 13.33 -8.07 -8.31
CA GLN A 88 14.68 -8.54 -8.61
C GLN A 88 15.35 -7.45 -9.43
N PRO A 89 16.55 -6.98 -9.06
CA PRO A 89 17.22 -5.95 -9.83
C PRO A 89 17.37 -6.47 -11.27
N LEU A 90 16.91 -5.67 -12.24
CA LEU A 90 17.08 -5.93 -13.68
C LEU A 90 18.55 -6.16 -14.10
N ASN A 91 19.50 -5.90 -13.20
CA ASN A 91 20.93 -5.99 -13.41
C ASN A 91 21.57 -7.33 -12.99
N ALA A 92 20.80 -8.36 -12.65
CA ALA A 92 21.39 -9.64 -12.24
C ALA A 92 22.04 -10.44 -13.39
N PHE A 93 21.79 -10.12 -14.67
CA PHE A 93 22.33 -10.86 -15.82
C PHE A 93 22.56 -10.02 -17.09
N VAL A 94 23.20 -8.86 -16.97
CA VAL A 94 23.94 -8.33 -18.13
C VAL A 94 25.41 -8.64 -17.89
N GLU A 95 25.82 -9.86 -18.26
CA GLU A 95 27.23 -10.11 -18.54
C GLU A 95 27.63 -9.16 -19.66
N LEU A 96 28.29 -8.05 -19.31
CA LEU A 96 28.91 -7.19 -20.31
C LEU A 96 29.95 -8.05 -21.05
N PRO A 97 29.93 -8.09 -22.39
CA PRO A 97 30.93 -8.84 -23.14
C PRO A 97 32.31 -8.29 -22.77
N VAL A 98 33.17 -9.16 -22.24
CA VAL A 98 34.58 -8.84 -22.01
C VAL A 98 35.20 -8.65 -23.39
N ILE A 99 35.42 -7.40 -23.78
CA ILE A 99 36.17 -7.07 -24.99
C ILE A 99 37.64 -7.35 -24.69
N ASP A 100 38.16 -8.43 -25.24
CA ASP A 100 39.58 -8.78 -25.17
C ASP A 100 40.38 -7.75 -25.99
N THR A 101 41.12 -6.87 -25.32
CA THR A 101 41.91 -5.80 -25.96
C THR A 101 43.27 -6.26 -26.48
N ASN A 102 43.55 -7.55 -26.48
CA ASN A 102 44.78 -8.09 -27.05
C ASN A 102 44.67 -8.26 -28.58
N ARG A 103 44.75 -7.15 -29.32
CA ARG A 103 45.18 -7.17 -30.73
C ARG A 103 46.67 -6.86 -30.81
N LYS A 104 47.40 -7.83 -31.37
CA LYS A 104 48.79 -7.76 -31.81
C LYS A 104 49.02 -6.67 -32.85
#